data_AF-A0A812JXH9-F1
#
_entry.id   AF-A0A812JXH9-F1
#
_cell.length_a   1.000
_cell.length_b   1.000
_cell.length_c   1.000
_cell.angle_alpha   90.00
_cell.angle_beta   90.00
_cell.angle_gamma   90.00
#
_symmetry.space_group_name_H-M   'P 1'
#
loop_
_entity.id
_entity.type
_entity.pdbx_description
1 polymer ?
#
loop_
_entity_poly.entity_id
_entity_poly.type
_entity_poly.pdbx_seq_one_letter_code
_entity_poly.pdbx_strand_id
1 'polypeptide(L)'
;MFRSASIAILITIASSRRAGEISLTQNPQECGAVPSTKEYFDGLRSSYNIEECTKKDVCLLMRQLDAHFYTRARKGQLVAYDEPPQMSWVHNGRCEKNSRSIKLAPVTKLHACKAAVRAKGISKVKKVEDSTLPSGCSIRNGRGYLNALRTNVEADVSYESSNPDKPWARTTKTETIQYCQVDYSLNEAAASYYSPYKLKQNMRDRPQMSTSCSFGMMANLSRLELTDSPCAEILSFRPHYTAAYPQAADALQAAERMEAAGKQEDADAIRTEVEKVRSKFILIQLITTDWCPAIWREAMEQDATCSAPRFPSWAANDFVHEMGIGEEDLAERAEYLVRGIGGETKQALMQSRTPKMGLPEGFCNHVSDVELDDVLDQVSSSVPPDFFAHATV
;
A
#
# COMPACT_ATOMS: atom_id res chain seq x y z
N MET A 1 83.84 15.64 -5.95
CA MET A 1 83.22 16.94 -5.62
C MET A 1 81.88 17.02 -6.32
N PHE A 2 80.82 17.13 -5.52
CA PHE A 2 79.42 17.45 -5.81
C PHE A 2 78.79 16.98 -7.14
N ARG A 3 77.94 15.96 -7.05
CA ARG A 3 76.77 15.82 -7.94
C ARG A 3 75.52 15.78 -7.09
N SER A 4 74.80 16.89 -7.10
CA SER A 4 73.45 17.05 -6.55
C SER A 4 72.47 16.18 -7.33
N ALA A 5 71.82 15.23 -6.66
CA ALA A 5 70.65 14.55 -7.16
C ALA A 5 69.41 15.23 -6.57
N SER A 6 68.67 15.96 -7.40
CA SER A 6 67.37 16.53 -7.03
C SER A 6 66.35 15.41 -6.92
N ILE A 7 65.94 15.08 -5.69
CA ILE A 7 64.81 14.19 -5.41
C ILE A 7 63.53 15.03 -5.54
N ALA A 8 62.77 14.80 -6.61
CA ALA A 8 61.42 15.35 -6.75
C ALA A 8 60.45 14.49 -5.95
N ILE A 9 59.91 15.04 -4.87
CA ILE A 9 58.82 14.46 -4.07
C ILE A 9 57.52 14.70 -4.84
N LEU A 10 57.00 13.65 -5.47
CA LEU A 10 55.64 13.61 -6.03
C LEU A 10 54.64 13.40 -4.90
N ILE A 11 53.93 14.47 -4.52
CA ILE A 11 52.75 14.41 -3.67
C ILE A 11 51.58 13.96 -4.55
N THR A 12 51.29 12.66 -4.57
CA THR A 12 50.03 12.11 -5.09
C THR A 12 48.90 12.46 -4.12
N ILE A 13 48.07 13.42 -4.49
CA ILE A 13 46.78 13.67 -3.84
C ILE A 13 45.83 12.55 -4.25
N ALA A 14 45.63 11.58 -3.36
CA ALA A 14 44.55 10.62 -3.45
C ALA A 14 43.22 11.34 -3.23
N SER A 15 42.45 11.56 -4.31
CA SER A 15 41.02 11.87 -4.21
C SER A 15 40.22 10.57 -4.23
N SER A 16 39.72 10.24 -3.04
CA SER A 16 38.86 9.13 -2.72
C SER A 16 37.44 9.33 -3.28
N ARG A 17 36.87 8.23 -3.81
CA ARG A 17 35.43 7.92 -3.93
C ARG A 17 34.55 8.88 -4.74
N ARG A 18 34.19 8.47 -5.96
CA ARG A 18 32.80 8.57 -6.43
C ARG A 18 32.28 7.19 -6.79
N ALA A 19 31.13 6.91 -6.19
CA ALA A 19 30.35 5.71 -6.30
C ALA A 19 29.83 5.50 -7.73
N GLY A 20 29.70 4.22 -8.08
CA GLY A 20 29.03 3.62 -9.22
C GLY A 20 28.27 4.54 -10.17
N GLU A 21 28.84 4.75 -11.35
CA GLU A 21 28.06 4.78 -12.57
C GLU A 21 27.51 3.36 -12.79
N ILE A 22 26.27 3.13 -12.34
CA ILE A 22 25.48 1.98 -12.77
C ILE A 22 25.07 2.26 -14.22
N SER A 23 25.45 1.34 -15.12
CA SER A 23 25.05 1.35 -16.52
C SER A 23 23.53 1.40 -16.63
N LEU A 24 22.97 2.55 -17.04
CA LEU A 24 21.54 2.80 -17.28
C LEU A 24 21.06 2.25 -18.64
N THR A 25 21.65 1.15 -19.11
CA THR A 25 21.38 0.59 -20.45
C THR A 25 20.65 -0.74 -20.36
N GLN A 26 19.39 -0.67 -19.92
CA GLN A 26 18.26 -1.55 -20.23
C GLN A 26 17.07 -0.91 -19.51
N ASN A 27 15.97 -0.62 -20.21
CA ASN A 27 14.75 -0.12 -19.55
C ASN A 27 14.31 -1.21 -18.56
N PRO A 28 14.44 -1.01 -17.24
CA PRO A 28 14.09 -2.04 -16.28
C PRO A 28 12.59 -2.30 -16.42
N GLN A 29 12.19 -3.57 -16.48
CA GLN A 29 10.77 -3.94 -16.55
C GLN A 29 10.01 -3.25 -15.41
N GLU A 30 9.05 -2.39 -15.73
CA GLU A 30 8.28 -1.69 -14.71
C GLU A 30 7.30 -2.65 -14.02
N CYS A 31 7.12 -2.48 -12.71
CA CYS A 31 6.10 -3.23 -11.97
C CYS A 31 4.72 -2.82 -12.48
N GLY A 32 4.00 -3.76 -13.09
CA GLY A 32 2.62 -3.56 -13.54
C GLY A 32 1.61 -3.57 -12.39
N ALA A 33 0.35 -3.25 -12.72
CA ALA A 33 -0.77 -3.52 -11.83
C ALA A 33 -0.98 -5.04 -11.71
N VAL A 34 -1.08 -5.54 -10.48
CA VAL A 34 -1.31 -6.96 -10.21
C VAL A 34 -2.73 -7.16 -9.67
N PRO A 35 -3.48 -8.17 -10.14
CA PRO A 35 -4.77 -8.51 -9.54
C PRO A 35 -4.60 -8.78 -8.04
N SER A 36 -5.47 -8.21 -7.20
CA SER A 36 -5.41 -8.39 -5.75
C SER A 36 -6.48 -9.37 -5.23
N THR A 37 -7.12 -10.12 -6.12
CA THR A 37 -8.21 -11.02 -5.77
C THR A 37 -7.67 -12.30 -5.17
N LYS A 38 -8.44 -12.88 -4.26
CA LYS A 38 -8.12 -14.15 -3.62
C LYS A 38 -7.96 -15.25 -4.68
N GLU A 39 -8.90 -15.31 -5.62
CA GLU A 39 -8.96 -16.31 -6.69
C GLU A 39 -7.72 -16.29 -7.59
N TYR A 40 -7.12 -15.11 -7.83
CA TYR A 40 -5.90 -15.01 -8.62
C TYR A 40 -4.72 -15.67 -7.91
N PHE A 41 -4.51 -15.35 -6.63
CA PHE A 41 -3.39 -15.92 -5.87
C PHE A 41 -3.59 -17.41 -5.55
N ASP A 42 -4.82 -17.85 -5.31
CA ASP A 42 -5.11 -19.26 -5.07
C ASP A 42 -4.99 -20.09 -6.36
N GLY A 43 -5.36 -19.50 -7.51
CA GLY A 43 -5.06 -20.07 -8.82
C GLY A 43 -3.55 -20.22 -9.06
N LEU A 44 -2.74 -19.23 -8.65
CA LEU A 44 -1.28 -19.34 -8.70
C LEU A 44 -0.76 -20.45 -7.79
N ARG A 45 -1.24 -20.55 -6.54
CA ARG A 45 -0.85 -21.64 -5.61
C ARG A 45 -1.14 -23.01 -6.21
N SER A 46 -2.35 -23.18 -6.75
CA SER A 46 -2.76 -24.40 -7.45
C SER A 46 -1.84 -24.70 -8.63
N SER A 47 -1.50 -23.69 -9.45
CA SER A 47 -0.61 -23.87 -10.60
C SER A 47 0.84 -24.19 -10.22
N TYR A 48 1.26 -23.81 -9.02
CA TYR A 48 2.61 -24.05 -8.50
C TYR A 48 2.68 -25.30 -7.63
N ASN A 49 1.58 -26.06 -7.53
CA ASN A 49 1.42 -27.24 -6.67
C ASN A 49 1.75 -26.95 -5.18
N ILE A 50 1.28 -25.82 -4.67
CA ILE A 50 1.46 -25.43 -3.28
C ILE A 50 0.26 -25.92 -2.48
N GLU A 51 0.41 -27.06 -1.81
CA GLU A 51 -0.59 -27.64 -0.90
C GLU A 51 -0.24 -27.36 0.57
N GLU A 52 1.05 -27.19 0.87
CA GLU A 52 1.57 -26.95 2.22
C GLU A 52 2.31 -25.62 2.33
N CYS A 53 2.75 -25.27 3.54
CA CYS A 53 3.47 -24.02 3.75
C CYS A 53 4.92 -24.14 3.26
N THR A 54 5.26 -23.36 2.24
CA THR A 54 6.59 -23.37 1.64
C THR A 54 7.17 -21.97 1.47
N LYS A 55 8.47 -21.90 1.19
CA LYS A 55 9.13 -20.65 0.79
C LYS A 55 8.49 -20.03 -0.45
N LYS A 56 8.01 -20.84 -1.40
CA LYS A 56 7.29 -20.37 -2.58
C LYS A 56 5.95 -19.72 -2.23
N ASP A 57 5.21 -20.27 -1.27
CA ASP A 57 3.97 -19.66 -0.78
C ASP A 57 4.24 -18.30 -0.12
N VAL A 58 5.32 -18.17 0.65
CA VAL A 58 5.74 -16.88 1.23
C VAL A 58 6.04 -15.84 0.14
N CYS A 59 6.65 -16.24 -0.98
CA CYS A 59 6.82 -15.34 -2.12
C CYS A 59 5.48 -14.84 -2.68
N LEU A 60 4.48 -15.72 -2.81
CA LEU A 60 3.14 -15.33 -3.25
C LEU A 60 2.47 -14.41 -2.24
N LEU A 61 2.61 -14.65 -0.93
CA LEU A 61 2.11 -13.75 0.11
C LEU A 61 2.73 -12.36 0.03
N MET A 62 4.04 -12.25 -0.23
CA MET A 62 4.71 -10.96 -0.43
C MET A 62 4.10 -10.18 -1.60
N ARG A 63 3.85 -10.85 -2.74
CA ARG A 63 3.18 -10.26 -3.91
C ARG A 63 1.72 -9.89 -3.61
N GLN A 64 1.02 -10.75 -2.88
CA GLN A 64 -0.38 -10.53 -2.51
C GLN A 64 -0.56 -9.33 -1.58
N LEU A 65 0.37 -9.11 -0.64
CA LEU A 65 0.41 -7.91 0.18
C LEU A 65 0.57 -6.63 -0.66
N ASP A 66 1.48 -6.65 -1.64
CA ASP A 66 1.68 -5.51 -2.57
C ASP A 66 0.42 -5.22 -3.39
N ALA A 67 -0.18 -6.26 -3.99
CA ALA A 67 -1.40 -6.14 -4.78
C ALA A 67 -2.59 -5.67 -3.93
N HIS A 68 -2.74 -6.21 -2.72
CA HIS A 68 -3.79 -5.81 -1.78
C HIS A 68 -3.66 -4.34 -1.36
N PHE A 69 -2.44 -3.89 -1.06
CA PHE A 69 -2.17 -2.48 -0.79
C PHE A 69 -2.56 -1.61 -1.97
N TYR A 70 -2.10 -1.96 -3.18
CA TYR A 70 -2.37 -1.20 -4.40
C TYR A 70 -3.88 -0.98 -4.61
N THR A 71 -4.68 -2.05 -4.51
CA THR A 71 -6.14 -1.96 -4.68
C THR A 71 -6.79 -1.10 -3.59
N ARG A 72 -6.36 -1.23 -2.34
CA ARG A 72 -6.89 -0.39 -1.24
C ARG A 72 -6.50 1.07 -1.39
N ALA A 73 -5.28 1.35 -1.81
CA ALA A 73 -4.77 2.68 -2.10
C ALA A 73 -5.62 3.37 -3.18
N ARG A 74 -5.90 2.66 -4.28
CA ARG A 74 -6.78 3.13 -5.36
C ARG A 74 -8.20 3.42 -4.90
N LYS A 75 -8.70 2.73 -3.87
CA LYS A 75 -10.04 2.92 -3.30
C LYS A 75 -10.09 3.94 -2.15
N GLY A 76 -8.95 4.52 -1.76
CA GLY A 76 -8.86 5.42 -0.61
C GLY A 76 -9.06 4.75 0.75
N GLN A 77 -8.83 3.44 0.82
CA GLN A 77 -9.06 2.60 2.00
C GLN A 77 -7.79 2.46 2.87
N LEU A 78 -6.90 3.45 2.88
CA LEU A 78 -5.64 3.43 3.63
C LEU A 78 -5.71 4.18 4.98
N VAL A 79 -6.70 5.06 5.17
CA VAL A 79 -6.93 5.77 6.43
C VAL A 79 -7.87 4.98 7.36
N ALA A 80 -7.77 5.24 8.67
CA ALA A 80 -8.37 4.48 9.75
C ALA A 80 -9.84 4.10 9.51
N TYR A 81 -10.18 2.87 9.92
CA TYR A 81 -11.38 2.11 9.53
C TYR A 81 -12.73 2.74 9.93
N ASP A 82 -12.76 3.77 10.79
CA ASP A 82 -14.00 4.20 11.45
C ASP A 82 -14.31 5.71 11.34
N GLU A 83 -13.39 6.53 10.82
CA GLU A 83 -13.63 7.97 10.70
C GLU A 83 -14.15 8.34 9.31
N PRO A 84 -15.32 8.99 9.19
CA PRO A 84 -15.80 9.47 7.91
C PRO A 84 -14.81 10.50 7.35
N PRO A 85 -14.63 10.56 6.02
CA PRO A 85 -13.72 11.53 5.43
C PRO A 85 -14.12 12.94 5.84
N GLN A 86 -13.13 13.78 6.15
CA GLN A 86 -13.40 15.18 6.47
C GLN A 86 -14.14 15.83 5.30
N MET A 87 -15.20 16.58 5.61
CA MET A 87 -16.05 17.20 4.59
C MET A 87 -16.05 18.72 4.78
N SER A 88 -16.08 19.46 3.67
CA SER A 88 -16.09 20.92 3.70
C SER A 88 -16.83 21.52 2.51
N TRP A 89 -17.34 22.74 2.72
CA TRP A 89 -17.91 23.55 1.65
C TRP A 89 -16.79 24.32 0.94
N VAL A 90 -16.72 24.17 -0.37
CA VAL A 90 -15.84 24.93 -1.25
C VAL A 90 -16.66 26.04 -1.90
N HIS A 91 -16.19 27.27 -1.72
CA HIS A 91 -16.88 28.49 -2.15
C HIS A 91 -16.33 29.04 -3.48
N ASN A 92 -15.16 28.58 -3.91
CA ASN A 92 -14.51 28.99 -5.14
C ASN A 92 -13.75 27.78 -5.73
N GLY A 93 -13.89 27.56 -7.03
CA GLY A 93 -13.22 26.51 -7.77
C GLY A 93 -13.96 25.17 -7.67
N ARG A 94 -13.27 24.10 -8.07
CA ARG A 94 -13.79 22.72 -7.99
C ARG A 94 -13.19 22.00 -6.80
N CYS A 95 -13.89 20.97 -6.29
CA CYS A 95 -13.29 20.05 -5.31
C CYS A 95 -11.91 19.56 -5.78
N GLU A 96 -11.80 19.12 -7.03
CA GLU A 96 -10.58 18.56 -7.63
C GLU A 96 -9.44 19.60 -7.79
N LYS A 97 -9.77 20.91 -7.83
CA LYS A 97 -8.81 22.00 -8.10
C LYS A 97 -8.63 22.97 -6.92
N ASN A 98 -9.03 22.58 -5.72
CA ASN A 98 -8.94 23.45 -4.55
C ASN A 98 -7.47 23.79 -4.21
N SER A 99 -7.21 25.04 -3.81
CA SER A 99 -5.87 25.56 -3.49
C SER A 99 -5.32 25.08 -2.15
N ARG A 100 -6.18 24.53 -1.29
CA ARG A 100 -5.78 23.86 -0.05
C ARG A 100 -5.14 22.53 -0.44
N SER A 101 -3.90 22.25 -0.03
CA SER A 101 -3.05 21.09 -0.39
C SER A 101 -3.60 19.70 -0.02
N ILE A 102 -4.91 19.48 -0.16
CA ILE A 102 -5.68 18.31 0.21
C ILE A 102 -6.52 17.94 -1.01
N LYS A 103 -6.42 16.69 -1.48
CA LYS A 103 -7.25 16.17 -2.56
C LYS A 103 -8.70 16.11 -2.09
N LEU A 104 -9.61 16.74 -2.81
CA LEU A 104 -11.05 16.69 -2.51
C LEU A 104 -11.83 16.12 -3.69
N ALA A 105 -12.89 15.39 -3.38
CA ALA A 105 -13.85 14.87 -4.35
C ALA A 105 -15.27 15.40 -4.07
N PRO A 106 -16.11 15.58 -5.09
CA PRO A 106 -17.49 15.98 -4.89
C PRO A 106 -18.29 14.89 -4.16
N VAL A 107 -19.16 15.29 -3.24
CA VAL A 107 -20.05 14.34 -2.56
C VAL A 107 -21.18 13.93 -3.50
N THR A 108 -21.19 12.65 -3.89
CA THR A 108 -22.17 12.07 -4.84
C THR A 108 -23.32 11.34 -4.14
N LYS A 109 -23.18 11.02 -2.85
CA LYS A 109 -24.20 10.27 -2.09
C LYS A 109 -25.35 11.18 -1.64
N LEU A 110 -26.58 10.81 -1.98
CA LEU A 110 -27.77 11.61 -1.66
C LEU A 110 -28.00 11.82 -0.17
N HIS A 111 -27.76 10.80 0.67
CA HIS A 111 -27.95 10.93 2.12
C HIS A 111 -26.97 11.97 2.72
N ALA A 112 -25.69 11.92 2.31
CA ALA A 112 -24.66 12.84 2.76
C ALA A 112 -24.97 14.28 2.29
N CYS A 113 -25.40 14.42 1.03
CA CYS A 113 -25.82 15.73 0.51
C CYS A 113 -27.02 16.31 1.26
N LYS A 114 -28.05 15.49 1.53
CA LYS A 114 -29.21 15.92 2.33
C LYS A 114 -28.81 16.38 3.73
N ALA A 115 -27.92 15.64 4.40
CA ALA A 115 -27.44 16.01 5.74
C ALA A 115 -26.69 17.36 5.69
N ALA A 116 -25.77 17.52 4.75
CA ALA A 116 -24.96 18.73 4.59
C ALA A 116 -25.80 19.98 4.26
N VAL A 117 -26.76 19.83 3.33
CA VAL A 117 -27.66 20.91 2.92
C VAL A 117 -28.63 21.29 4.06
N ARG A 118 -29.11 20.32 4.85
CA ARG A 118 -29.93 20.59 6.04
C ARG A 118 -29.17 21.34 7.13
N ALA A 119 -27.88 21.04 7.32
CA ALA A 119 -27.03 21.78 8.25
C ALA A 119 -26.87 23.27 7.86
N LYS A 120 -27.15 23.63 6.60
CA LYS A 120 -27.22 25.01 6.10
C LYS A 120 -28.65 25.60 6.12
N GLY A 121 -29.62 24.93 6.75
CA GLY A 121 -31.00 25.40 6.88
C GLY A 121 -31.90 25.10 5.67
N ILE A 122 -31.45 24.29 4.71
CA ILE A 122 -32.21 23.98 3.50
C ILE A 122 -32.86 22.60 3.62
N SER A 123 -34.18 22.53 3.48
CA SER A 123 -34.96 21.32 3.75
C SER A 123 -34.99 20.29 2.60
N LYS A 124 -34.76 20.73 1.35
CA LYS A 124 -34.91 19.92 0.14
C LYS A 124 -33.63 19.91 -0.70
N VAL A 125 -33.30 18.73 -1.22
CA VAL A 125 -32.25 18.52 -2.23
C VAL A 125 -32.90 17.97 -3.49
N LYS A 126 -32.68 18.63 -4.63
CA LYS A 126 -33.16 18.16 -5.94
C LYS A 126 -32.06 17.36 -6.63
N LYS A 127 -32.34 16.11 -7.02
CA LYS A 127 -31.45 15.34 -7.90
C LYS A 127 -31.65 15.83 -9.33
N VAL A 128 -30.55 16.16 -10.02
CA VAL A 128 -30.56 16.75 -11.37
C VAL A 128 -29.44 16.18 -12.21
N GLU A 129 -29.56 16.34 -13.52
CA GLU A 129 -28.49 16.17 -14.50
C GLU A 129 -28.40 17.48 -15.27
N ASP A 130 -27.54 18.39 -14.81
CA ASP A 130 -27.50 19.77 -15.28
C ASP A 130 -26.06 20.16 -15.59
N SER A 131 -25.79 20.52 -16.85
CA SER A 131 -24.45 20.93 -17.30
C SER A 131 -23.99 22.27 -16.73
N THR A 132 -24.89 23.04 -16.10
CA THR A 132 -24.63 24.35 -15.50
C THR A 132 -24.39 24.30 -13.99
N LEU A 133 -24.43 23.12 -13.38
CA LEU A 133 -24.16 22.91 -11.96
C LEU A 133 -22.88 22.11 -11.76
N PRO A 134 -22.12 22.36 -10.68
CA PRO A 134 -20.98 21.52 -10.33
C PRO A 134 -21.39 20.05 -10.12
N SER A 135 -20.46 19.14 -10.36
CA SER A 135 -20.64 17.71 -10.08
C SER A 135 -20.97 17.46 -8.61
N GLY A 136 -21.92 16.57 -8.32
CA GLY A 136 -22.28 16.17 -6.96
C GLY A 136 -23.09 17.22 -6.20
N CYS A 137 -22.90 17.27 -4.87
CA CYS A 137 -23.71 18.08 -3.98
C CYS A 137 -23.32 19.56 -4.02
N SER A 138 -24.29 20.44 -4.27
CA SER A 138 -24.07 21.89 -4.32
C SER A 138 -25.28 22.66 -3.77
N ILE A 139 -25.04 23.91 -3.38
CA ILE A 139 -26.09 24.88 -3.08
C ILE A 139 -25.94 26.03 -4.07
N ARG A 140 -26.99 26.34 -4.82
CA ARG A 140 -27.08 27.51 -5.70
C ARG A 140 -28.26 28.38 -5.29
N ASN A 141 -28.00 29.63 -4.95
CA ASN A 141 -29.01 30.60 -4.53
C ASN A 141 -29.96 30.07 -3.43
N GLY A 142 -29.38 29.44 -2.40
CA GLY A 142 -30.14 28.89 -1.27
C GLY A 142 -30.95 27.63 -1.56
N ARG A 143 -30.76 27.00 -2.73
CA ARG A 143 -31.39 25.71 -3.09
C ARG A 143 -30.34 24.63 -3.17
N GLY A 144 -30.62 23.46 -2.58
CA GLY A 144 -29.74 22.31 -2.60
C GLY A 144 -29.95 21.43 -3.83
N TYR A 145 -28.86 21.01 -4.45
CA TYR A 145 -28.83 20.13 -5.62
C TYR A 145 -27.88 18.96 -5.40
N LEU A 146 -28.22 17.82 -5.99
CA LEU A 146 -27.30 16.72 -6.22
C LEU A 146 -27.23 16.49 -7.73
N ASN A 147 -26.16 16.97 -8.36
CA ASN A 147 -25.94 16.78 -9.78
C ASN A 147 -25.28 15.42 -10.02
N ALA A 148 -25.97 14.54 -10.76
CA ALA A 148 -25.43 13.25 -11.16
C ALA A 148 -24.53 13.35 -12.39
N LEU A 149 -24.64 14.44 -13.16
CA LEU A 149 -23.79 14.68 -14.32
C LEU A 149 -22.40 15.14 -13.87
N ARG A 150 -21.35 14.56 -14.47
CA ARG A 150 -19.98 15.03 -14.30
C ARG A 150 -19.77 16.27 -15.17
N THR A 151 -19.52 17.42 -14.54
CA THR A 151 -19.33 18.71 -15.18
C THR A 151 -18.02 19.36 -14.73
N ASN A 152 -17.51 20.28 -15.55
CA ASN A 152 -16.37 21.13 -15.24
C ASN A 152 -16.78 22.48 -14.60
N VAL A 153 -18.05 22.63 -14.22
CA VAL A 153 -18.57 23.87 -13.61
C VAL A 153 -18.00 24.04 -12.21
N GLU A 154 -17.53 25.24 -11.91
CA GLU A 154 -16.88 25.58 -10.65
C GLU A 154 -17.89 26.16 -9.65
N ALA A 155 -17.62 26.00 -8.35
CA ALA A 155 -18.27 26.81 -7.34
C ALA A 155 -17.75 28.24 -7.47
N ASP A 156 -18.63 29.23 -7.55
CA ASP A 156 -18.22 30.63 -7.64
C ASP A 156 -19.40 31.56 -7.32
N VAL A 157 -19.07 32.84 -7.14
CA VAL A 157 -20.01 33.95 -7.08
C VAL A 157 -19.97 34.71 -8.40
N SER A 158 -21.03 34.58 -9.20
CA SER A 158 -21.22 35.34 -10.43
C SER A 158 -22.18 36.51 -10.22
N TYR A 159 -21.95 37.58 -10.98
CA TYR A 159 -22.79 38.78 -10.99
C TYR A 159 -23.29 38.99 -12.43
N GLU A 160 -24.58 38.82 -12.63
CA GLU A 160 -25.21 39.06 -13.94
C GLU A 160 -25.95 40.41 -13.90
N SER A 161 -25.57 41.34 -14.79
CA SER A 161 -26.29 42.60 -14.96
C SER A 161 -27.51 42.38 -15.86
N SER A 162 -28.69 42.85 -15.42
CA SER A 162 -29.92 42.86 -16.24
C SER A 162 -29.80 43.69 -17.52
N ASN A 163 -28.83 44.62 -17.59
CA ASN A 163 -28.45 45.34 -18.81
C ASN A 163 -26.97 45.78 -18.71
N PRO A 164 -26.04 45.16 -19.46
CA PRO A 164 -24.61 45.46 -19.37
C PRO A 164 -24.24 46.91 -19.78
N ASP A 165 -25.07 47.56 -20.59
CA ASP A 165 -24.80 48.90 -21.14
C ASP A 165 -25.27 50.05 -20.23
N LYS A 166 -25.93 49.73 -19.10
CA LYS A 166 -26.46 50.73 -18.15
C LYS A 166 -25.75 50.61 -16.80
N PRO A 167 -25.06 51.68 -16.32
CA PRO A 167 -24.35 51.67 -15.04
C PRO A 167 -25.22 51.38 -13.80
N TRP A 168 -26.54 51.59 -13.91
CA TRP A 168 -27.52 51.41 -12.84
C TRP A 168 -28.43 50.19 -13.02
N ALA A 169 -28.06 49.27 -13.92
CA ALA A 169 -28.81 48.04 -14.11
C ALA A 169 -28.80 47.19 -12.84
N ARG A 170 -29.92 46.50 -12.57
CA ARG A 170 -30.00 45.57 -11.43
C ARG A 170 -29.04 44.41 -11.68
N THR A 171 -28.19 44.13 -10.69
CA THR A 171 -27.28 42.99 -10.72
C THR A 171 -27.86 41.85 -9.91
N THR A 172 -27.93 40.66 -10.50
CA THR A 172 -28.28 39.41 -9.81
C THR A 172 -27.00 38.71 -9.38
N LYS A 173 -26.81 38.57 -8.07
CA LYS A 173 -25.75 37.74 -7.49
C LYS A 173 -26.20 36.28 -7.54
N THR A 174 -25.46 35.44 -8.24
CA THR A 174 -25.60 33.99 -8.19
C THR A 174 -24.43 33.39 -7.42
N GLU A 175 -24.72 32.77 -6.29
CA GLU A 175 -23.71 32.10 -5.47
C GLU A 175 -23.91 30.60 -5.53
N THR A 176 -22.88 29.89 -5.99
CA THR A 176 -22.81 28.44 -6.03
C THR A 176 -21.68 27.95 -5.14
N ILE A 177 -22.01 27.11 -4.16
CA ILE A 177 -21.03 26.45 -3.30
C ILE A 177 -21.13 24.93 -3.47
N GLN A 178 -20.00 24.24 -3.45
CA GLN A 178 -19.92 22.79 -3.66
C GLN A 178 -19.53 22.10 -2.35
N TYR A 179 -20.15 20.96 -2.06
CA TYR A 179 -19.81 20.15 -0.90
C TYR A 179 -18.85 19.04 -1.30
N CYS A 180 -17.67 19.06 -0.69
CA CYS A 180 -16.56 18.18 -1.02
C CYS A 180 -16.16 17.35 0.20
N GLN A 181 -15.61 16.17 -0.06
CA GLN A 181 -15.00 15.31 0.95
C GLN A 181 -13.52 15.10 0.61
N VAL A 182 -12.69 14.87 1.63
CA VAL A 182 -11.30 14.47 1.41
C VAL A 182 -11.26 13.16 0.65
N ASP A 183 -10.49 13.14 -0.43
CA ASP A 183 -10.25 11.95 -1.24
C ASP A 183 -8.90 11.35 -0.86
N TYR A 184 -8.95 10.23 -0.14
CA TYR A 184 -7.76 9.48 0.25
C TYR A 184 -7.29 8.51 -0.84
N SER A 185 -7.96 8.45 -2.00
CA SER A 185 -7.54 7.58 -3.09
C SER A 185 -6.26 8.06 -3.75
N LEU A 186 -5.37 7.11 -4.01
CA LEU A 186 -4.17 7.34 -4.79
C LEU A 186 -4.44 6.98 -6.26
N ASN A 187 -3.79 7.70 -7.18
CA ASN A 187 -3.74 7.29 -8.59
C ASN A 187 -2.82 6.07 -8.77
N GLU A 188 -2.76 5.48 -9.98
CA GLU A 188 -2.04 4.21 -10.20
C GLU A 188 -0.54 4.33 -9.89
N ALA A 189 0.08 5.42 -10.33
CA ALA A 189 1.48 5.71 -10.11
C ALA A 189 1.80 5.82 -8.60
N ALA A 190 1.02 6.63 -7.86
CA ALA A 190 1.19 6.79 -6.44
C ALA A 190 0.90 5.48 -5.67
N ALA A 191 -0.17 4.77 -6.02
CA ALA A 191 -0.51 3.48 -5.40
C ALA A 191 0.61 2.44 -5.58
N SER A 192 1.20 2.34 -6.77
CA SER A 192 2.31 1.43 -7.04
C SER A 192 3.56 1.83 -6.25
N TYR A 193 3.95 3.11 -6.30
CA TYR A 193 5.17 3.61 -5.68
C TYR A 193 5.11 3.62 -4.15
N TYR A 194 4.00 4.00 -3.54
CA TYR A 194 3.89 4.13 -2.09
C TYR A 194 3.67 2.81 -1.35
N SER A 195 3.52 1.69 -2.07
CA SER A 195 3.45 0.38 -1.43
C SER A 195 4.63 0.13 -0.49
N PRO A 196 4.38 -0.25 0.77
CA PRO A 196 5.44 -0.59 1.71
C PRO A 196 6.05 -1.97 1.43
N TYR A 197 5.37 -2.80 0.64
CA TYR A 197 5.77 -4.19 0.35
C TYR A 197 6.76 -4.31 -0.82
N LYS A 198 7.11 -3.19 -1.45
CA LYS A 198 8.22 -3.10 -2.40
C LYS A 198 9.53 -2.75 -1.68
N LEU A 199 10.62 -3.37 -2.09
CA LEU A 199 11.93 -3.19 -1.47
C LEU A 199 12.53 -1.82 -1.84
N LYS A 200 12.96 -1.06 -0.84
CA LYS A 200 13.65 0.21 -1.08
C LYS A 200 15.08 -0.05 -1.56
N GLN A 201 15.60 0.82 -2.43
CA GLN A 201 16.98 0.69 -2.92
C GLN A 201 18.03 0.68 -1.80
N ASN A 202 17.82 1.44 -0.71
CA ASN A 202 18.70 1.46 0.46
C ASN A 202 18.46 0.30 1.45
N MET A 203 17.66 -0.69 1.05
CA MET A 203 17.41 -1.93 1.79
C MET A 203 17.92 -3.16 1.04
N ARG A 204 18.64 -2.99 -0.09
CA ARG A 204 19.27 -4.10 -0.85
C ARG A 204 20.11 -5.01 0.04
N ASP A 205 20.94 -4.43 0.91
CA ASP A 205 21.82 -5.20 1.80
C ASP A 205 21.14 -5.66 3.10
N ARG A 206 19.84 -5.34 3.27
CA ARG A 206 19.06 -5.64 4.48
C ARG A 206 17.59 -5.97 4.16
N PRO A 207 17.30 -6.94 3.27
CA PRO A 207 15.94 -7.25 2.86
C PRO A 207 15.05 -7.77 3.99
N GLN A 208 15.63 -8.28 5.09
CA GLN A 208 14.91 -8.64 6.32
C GLN A 208 14.15 -7.48 6.97
N MET A 209 14.55 -6.23 6.68
CA MET A 209 13.86 -5.03 7.18
C MET A 209 12.72 -4.58 6.26
N SER A 210 12.44 -5.32 5.18
CA SER A 210 11.35 -5.03 4.27
C SER A 210 10.00 -5.32 4.92
N THR A 211 9.02 -4.42 4.72
CA THR A 211 7.65 -4.65 5.19
C THR A 211 6.98 -5.83 4.46
N SER A 212 7.51 -6.26 3.30
CA SER A 212 7.11 -7.51 2.65
C SER A 212 7.31 -8.74 3.54
N CYS A 213 8.23 -8.70 4.50
CA CYS A 213 8.50 -9.80 5.44
C CYS A 213 7.61 -9.75 6.69
N SER A 214 6.54 -8.94 6.67
CA SER A 214 5.63 -8.80 7.82
C SER A 214 4.70 -10.00 7.96
N PHE A 215 5.09 -10.96 8.80
CA PHE A 215 4.26 -12.12 9.16
C PHE A 215 2.88 -11.72 9.72
N GLY A 216 2.81 -10.59 10.45
CA GLY A 216 1.54 -10.08 10.99
C GLY A 216 0.56 -9.64 9.89
N MET A 217 1.08 -9.07 8.80
CA MET A 217 0.26 -8.70 7.65
C MET A 217 -0.10 -9.91 6.78
N MET A 218 0.78 -10.91 6.68
CA MET A 218 0.46 -12.19 6.03
C MET A 218 -0.67 -12.92 6.78
N ALA A 219 -0.57 -13.04 8.11
CA ALA A 219 -1.64 -13.56 8.96
C ALA A 219 -2.95 -12.78 8.79
N ASN A 220 -2.85 -11.47 8.57
CA ASN A 220 -4.01 -10.62 8.38
C ASN A 220 -4.77 -10.89 7.07
N LEU A 221 -4.07 -11.34 6.02
CA LEU A 221 -4.75 -11.76 4.79
C LEU A 221 -5.65 -12.97 5.05
N SER A 222 -5.17 -13.96 5.83
CA SER A 222 -5.96 -15.13 6.21
C SER A 222 -7.15 -14.75 7.10
N ARG A 223 -6.94 -13.90 8.12
CA ARG A 223 -8.03 -13.42 9.01
C ARG A 223 -9.13 -12.64 8.29
N LEU A 224 -8.81 -12.02 7.16
CA LEU A 224 -9.77 -11.29 6.33
C LEU A 224 -10.37 -12.16 5.21
N GLU A 225 -10.06 -13.45 5.17
CA GLU A 225 -10.48 -14.40 4.12
C GLU A 225 -10.06 -13.91 2.73
N LEU A 226 -8.87 -13.32 2.63
CA LEU A 226 -8.32 -12.80 1.36
C LEU A 226 -7.31 -13.75 0.72
N THR A 227 -6.99 -14.89 1.35
CA THR A 227 -6.00 -15.86 0.88
C THR A 227 -6.27 -17.25 1.45
N ASP A 228 -6.04 -18.30 0.66
CA ASP A 228 -5.98 -19.70 1.13
C ASP A 228 -4.55 -20.20 1.33
N SER A 229 -3.59 -19.28 1.56
CA SER A 229 -2.20 -19.63 1.83
C SER A 229 -2.07 -20.53 3.07
N PRO A 230 -1.48 -21.73 2.94
CA PRO A 230 -1.15 -22.58 4.09
C PRO A 230 -0.25 -21.86 5.10
N CYS A 231 0.73 -21.08 4.63
CA CYS A 231 1.56 -20.30 5.53
C CYS A 231 0.76 -19.22 6.28
N ALA A 232 -0.14 -18.50 5.61
CA ALA A 232 -0.96 -17.48 6.26
C ALA A 232 -1.93 -18.08 7.29
N GLU A 233 -2.45 -19.29 7.03
CA GLU A 233 -3.28 -20.04 7.98
C GLU A 233 -2.49 -20.35 9.26
N ILE A 234 -1.30 -20.94 9.14
CA ILE A 234 -0.39 -21.22 10.27
C ILE A 234 -0.08 -19.93 11.05
N LEU A 235 0.24 -18.84 10.36
CA LEU A 235 0.53 -17.54 10.99
C LEU A 235 -0.69 -16.93 11.70
N SER A 236 -1.90 -17.21 11.21
CA SER A 236 -3.16 -16.72 11.77
C SER A 236 -3.62 -17.48 13.01
N PHE A 237 -3.06 -18.69 13.24
CA PHE A 237 -3.45 -19.58 14.33
C PHE A 237 -3.45 -18.86 15.69
N ARG A 238 -4.52 -19.05 16.44
CA ARG A 238 -4.70 -18.56 17.80
C ARG A 238 -4.84 -19.75 18.74
N PRO A 239 -3.87 -19.98 19.65
CA PRO A 239 -3.95 -21.08 20.59
C PRO A 239 -5.08 -20.86 21.62
N HIS A 240 -5.71 -21.95 22.04
CA HIS A 240 -6.83 -21.94 22.99
C HIS A 240 -6.38 -22.11 24.44
N TYR A 241 -5.26 -22.80 24.69
CA TYR A 241 -4.81 -23.19 26.02
C TYR A 241 -3.68 -22.30 26.59
N THR A 242 -3.31 -21.20 25.93
CA THR A 242 -2.23 -20.29 26.41
C THR A 242 -2.48 -19.73 27.80
N ALA A 243 -3.74 -19.52 28.17
CA ALA A 243 -4.09 -19.08 29.52
C ALA A 243 -3.94 -20.20 30.56
N ALA A 244 -4.01 -21.47 30.14
CA ALA A 244 -3.92 -22.64 31.01
C ALA A 244 -2.47 -23.13 31.18
N TYR A 245 -1.64 -22.97 30.14
CA TYR A 245 -0.25 -23.45 30.12
C TYR A 245 0.71 -22.32 29.71
N PRO A 246 1.46 -21.75 30.68
CA PRO A 246 2.44 -20.71 30.41
C PRO A 246 3.63 -21.18 29.55
N GLN A 247 3.95 -22.48 29.58
CA GLN A 247 5.03 -23.09 28.82
C GLN A 247 4.56 -24.30 28.03
N ALA A 248 5.27 -24.61 26.93
CA ALA A 248 4.99 -25.78 26.09
C ALA A 248 5.21 -27.07 26.87
N ALA A 249 6.24 -27.08 27.74
CA ALA A 249 6.52 -28.20 28.63
C ALA A 249 5.35 -28.47 29.59
N ASP A 250 4.71 -27.43 30.12
CA ASP A 250 3.54 -27.58 31.01
C ASP A 250 2.36 -28.19 30.25
N ALA A 251 2.13 -27.75 29.01
CA ALA A 251 1.09 -28.30 28.14
C ALA A 251 1.34 -29.79 27.84
N LEU A 252 2.56 -30.16 27.45
CA LEU A 252 2.91 -31.55 27.18
C LEU A 252 2.81 -32.44 28.42
N GLN A 253 3.24 -31.95 29.59
CA GLN A 253 3.08 -32.68 30.84
C GLN A 253 1.60 -32.84 31.21
N ALA A 254 0.75 -31.84 30.94
CA ALA A 254 -0.69 -31.96 31.11
C ALA A 254 -1.28 -33.02 30.17
N ALA A 255 -0.82 -33.09 28.91
CA ALA A 255 -1.24 -34.12 27.97
C ALA A 255 -0.88 -35.54 28.46
N GLU A 256 0.34 -35.74 28.98
CA GLU A 256 0.75 -37.03 29.58
C GLU A 256 -0.16 -37.44 30.75
N ARG A 257 -0.54 -36.48 31.61
CA ARG A 257 -1.47 -36.74 32.73
C ARG A 257 -2.88 -37.09 32.23
N MET A 258 -3.35 -36.44 31.17
CA MET A 258 -4.66 -36.74 30.57
C MET A 258 -4.69 -38.14 29.94
N GLU A 259 -3.61 -38.50 29.22
CA GLU A 259 -3.44 -39.84 28.64
C GLU A 259 -3.41 -40.92 29.75
N ALA A 260 -2.64 -40.70 30.81
CA ALA A 260 -2.62 -41.60 31.98
C ALA A 260 -3.99 -41.74 32.67
N ALA A 261 -4.85 -40.73 32.55
CA ALA A 261 -6.22 -40.73 33.05
C ALA A 261 -7.24 -41.34 32.06
N GLY A 262 -6.80 -41.88 30.92
CA GLY A 262 -7.65 -42.46 29.89
C GLY A 262 -8.37 -41.44 28.99
N LYS A 263 -7.95 -40.17 29.03
CA LYS A 263 -8.52 -39.08 28.23
C LYS A 263 -7.66 -38.81 27.00
N GLN A 264 -7.62 -39.77 26.08
CA GLN A 264 -6.76 -39.69 24.90
C GLN A 264 -7.06 -38.48 24.02
N GLU A 265 -8.35 -38.18 23.78
CA GLU A 265 -8.77 -37.06 22.93
C GLU A 265 -8.30 -35.70 23.48
N ASP A 266 -8.41 -35.50 24.79
CA ASP A 266 -7.92 -34.27 25.45
C ASP A 266 -6.39 -34.17 25.37
N ALA A 267 -5.67 -35.29 25.53
CA ALA A 267 -4.22 -35.32 25.42
C ALA A 267 -3.75 -34.99 23.98
N ASP A 268 -4.40 -35.57 22.98
CA ASP A 268 -4.06 -35.35 21.57
C ASP A 268 -4.40 -33.93 21.10
N ALA A 269 -5.48 -33.34 21.62
CA ALA A 269 -5.82 -31.94 21.37
C ALA A 269 -4.73 -30.99 21.89
N ILE A 270 -4.21 -31.23 23.09
CA ILE A 270 -3.12 -30.42 23.68
C ILE A 270 -1.84 -30.57 22.84
N ARG A 271 -1.46 -31.79 22.48
CA ARG A 271 -0.26 -32.06 21.65
C ARG A 271 -0.37 -31.36 20.29
N THR A 272 -1.53 -31.47 19.64
CA THR A 272 -1.80 -30.83 18.35
C THR A 272 -1.66 -29.31 18.44
N GLU A 273 -2.16 -28.70 19.51
CA GLU A 273 -1.99 -27.26 19.71
C GLU A 273 -0.52 -26.86 19.91
N VAL A 274 0.24 -27.63 20.71
CA VAL A 274 1.68 -27.39 20.91
C VAL A 274 2.43 -27.42 19.57
N GLU A 275 2.14 -28.40 18.70
CA GLU A 275 2.75 -28.48 17.37
C GLU A 275 2.33 -27.32 16.45
N LYS A 276 1.07 -26.88 16.49
CA LYS A 276 0.63 -25.70 15.74
C LYS A 276 1.35 -24.43 16.19
N VAL A 277 1.56 -24.26 17.50
CA VAL A 277 2.32 -23.13 18.06
C VAL A 277 3.78 -23.21 17.64
N ARG A 278 4.41 -24.39 17.75
CA ARG A 278 5.79 -24.63 17.30
C ARG A 278 5.95 -24.27 15.82
N SER A 279 5.09 -24.80 14.96
CA SER A 279 5.07 -24.54 13.52
C SER A 279 4.97 -23.05 13.22
N LYS A 280 4.08 -22.34 13.91
CA LYS A 280 3.91 -20.89 13.78
C LYS A 280 5.18 -20.11 14.14
N PHE A 281 5.82 -20.41 15.27
CA PHE A 281 7.00 -19.65 15.71
C PHE A 281 8.23 -19.96 14.84
N ILE A 282 8.41 -21.21 14.42
CA ILE A 282 9.46 -21.59 13.47
C ILE A 282 9.22 -20.88 12.13
N LEU A 283 7.99 -20.86 11.62
CA LEU A 283 7.64 -20.14 10.40
C LEU A 283 7.90 -18.63 10.52
N ILE A 284 7.56 -17.99 11.65
CA ILE A 284 7.87 -16.57 11.89
C ILE A 284 9.39 -16.34 11.83
N GLN A 285 10.18 -17.20 12.46
CA GLN A 285 11.63 -17.12 12.40
C GLN A 285 12.12 -17.27 10.96
N LEU A 286 11.70 -18.32 10.24
CA LEU A 286 12.08 -18.56 8.85
C LEU A 286 11.74 -17.38 7.94
N ILE A 287 10.52 -16.84 8.02
CA ILE A 287 10.10 -15.68 7.23
C ILE A 287 11.01 -14.48 7.52
N THR A 288 11.32 -14.21 8.77
CA THR A 288 12.04 -12.99 9.16
C THR A 288 13.56 -13.08 8.95
N THR A 289 14.15 -14.27 9.06
CA THR A 289 15.61 -14.45 8.99
C THR A 289 16.11 -15.09 7.72
N ASP A 290 15.28 -15.89 7.03
CA ASP A 290 15.72 -16.70 5.89
C ASP A 290 14.84 -16.54 4.66
N TRP A 291 13.62 -17.09 4.65
CA TRP A 291 12.78 -17.21 3.46
C TRP A 291 12.51 -15.87 2.76
N CYS A 292 11.98 -14.86 3.45
CA CYS A 292 11.70 -13.55 2.81
C CYS A 292 12.98 -12.80 2.38
N PRO A 293 14.04 -12.70 3.21
CA PRO A 293 15.33 -12.17 2.78
C PRO A 293 15.93 -12.89 1.58
N ALA A 294 15.87 -14.23 1.55
CA ALA A 294 16.39 -15.06 0.49
C ALA A 294 15.63 -14.86 -0.83
N ILE A 295 14.29 -14.77 -0.79
CA ILE A 295 13.47 -14.45 -1.97
C ILE A 295 13.91 -13.13 -2.61
N TRP A 296 14.16 -12.10 -1.80
CA TRP A 296 14.68 -10.83 -2.33
C TRP A 296 16.09 -10.94 -2.89
N ARG A 297 16.98 -11.67 -2.21
CA ARG A 297 18.35 -11.91 -2.71
C ARG A 297 18.35 -12.64 -4.04
N GLU A 298 17.59 -13.73 -4.15
CA GLU A 298 17.41 -14.49 -5.39
C GLU A 298 16.88 -13.59 -6.51
N ALA A 299 15.86 -12.78 -6.24
CA ALA A 299 15.32 -11.85 -7.24
C ALA A 299 16.39 -10.85 -7.72
N MET A 300 17.21 -10.32 -6.81
CA MET A 300 18.28 -9.38 -7.15
C MET A 300 19.45 -10.05 -7.87
N GLU A 301 19.85 -11.26 -7.46
CA GLU A 301 20.94 -12.03 -8.07
C GLU A 301 20.60 -12.48 -9.49
N GLN A 302 19.33 -12.79 -9.75
CA GLN A 302 18.83 -13.18 -11.07
C GLN A 302 18.46 -11.97 -11.95
N ASP A 303 18.64 -10.74 -11.46
CA ASP A 303 18.12 -9.51 -12.07
C ASP A 303 16.62 -9.59 -12.42
N ALA A 304 15.88 -10.40 -11.67
CA ALA A 304 14.46 -10.69 -11.84
C ALA A 304 13.60 -9.80 -10.93
N THR A 305 13.98 -8.53 -10.78
CA THR A 305 13.17 -7.51 -10.09
C THR A 305 12.50 -6.60 -11.09
N CYS A 306 11.30 -6.10 -10.75
CA CYS A 306 10.69 -5.02 -11.50
C CYS A 306 10.99 -3.67 -10.86
N SER A 307 11.08 -2.61 -11.66
CA SER A 307 11.25 -1.25 -11.19
C SER A 307 9.89 -0.61 -10.91
N ALA A 308 9.71 -0.06 -9.71
CA ALA A 308 8.55 0.76 -9.36
C ALA A 308 8.99 2.22 -9.21
N PRO A 309 9.15 2.95 -10.32
CA PRO A 309 9.41 4.38 -10.28
C PRO A 309 8.17 5.11 -9.76
N ARG A 310 8.36 6.36 -9.31
CA ARG A 310 7.24 7.21 -8.86
C ARG A 310 6.24 7.51 -9.98
N PHE A 311 6.72 7.55 -11.22
CA PHE A 311 5.96 7.85 -12.42
C PHE A 311 6.21 6.72 -13.43
N PRO A 312 5.54 5.57 -13.29
CA PRO A 312 5.68 4.50 -14.26
C PRO A 312 5.08 4.91 -15.60
N SER A 313 5.73 4.50 -16.68
CA SER A 313 5.34 4.80 -18.06
C SER A 313 3.91 4.35 -18.37
N TRP A 314 3.48 3.21 -17.82
CA TRP A 314 2.14 2.66 -18.03
C TRP A 314 1.02 3.46 -17.35
N ALA A 315 1.34 4.24 -16.32
CA ALA A 315 0.37 5.07 -15.58
C ALA A 315 0.32 6.53 -16.08
N ALA A 316 1.00 6.85 -17.19
CA ALA A 316 1.14 8.22 -17.68
C ALA A 316 -0.20 8.88 -18.06
N ASN A 317 -1.16 8.10 -18.56
CA ASN A 317 -2.46 8.61 -19.03
C ASN A 317 -3.41 9.04 -17.88
N ASP A 318 -3.27 8.45 -16.69
CA ASP A 318 -4.06 8.79 -15.51
C ASP A 318 -3.76 10.22 -15.02
N PHE A 319 -2.54 10.73 -15.26
CA PHE A 319 -2.16 12.11 -14.96
C PHE A 319 -2.85 13.14 -15.87
N VAL A 320 -3.12 12.80 -17.13
CA VAL A 320 -3.73 13.71 -18.10
C VAL A 320 -5.24 13.84 -17.85
N HIS A 321 -5.89 12.72 -17.50
CA HIS A 321 -7.35 12.64 -17.44
C HIS A 321 -7.95 13.13 -16.11
N GLU A 322 -7.29 12.90 -14.97
CA GLU A 322 -7.79 13.35 -13.66
C GLU A 322 -7.71 14.89 -13.49
N MET A 323 -6.89 15.57 -14.29
CA MET A 323 -6.65 17.00 -14.17
C MET A 323 -7.33 17.86 -15.26
N GLY A 324 -7.82 17.24 -16.35
CA GLY A 324 -8.49 17.92 -17.47
C GLY A 324 -7.60 18.98 -18.13
N ILE A 325 -6.39 18.60 -18.51
CA ILE A 325 -5.32 19.50 -18.98
C ILE A 325 -4.85 19.04 -20.37
N GLY A 326 -4.66 19.97 -21.31
CA GLY A 326 -3.97 19.71 -22.58
C GLY A 326 -2.48 19.43 -22.36
N GLU A 327 -1.82 18.80 -23.33
CA GLU A 327 -0.42 18.33 -23.19
C GLU A 327 0.59 19.42 -22.77
N GLU A 328 0.31 20.70 -23.06
CA GLU A 328 1.23 21.81 -22.80
C GLU A 328 1.25 22.31 -21.33
N ASP A 329 0.21 22.07 -20.53
CA ASP A 329 0.12 22.52 -19.11
C ASP A 329 0.50 21.40 -18.10
N LEU A 330 0.89 20.22 -18.59
CA LEU A 330 1.30 19.07 -17.76
C LEU A 330 2.60 19.33 -16.97
N ALA A 331 3.43 20.26 -17.42
CA ALA A 331 4.74 20.54 -16.85
C ALA A 331 4.65 21.38 -15.56
N GLU A 332 3.71 22.32 -15.47
CA GLU A 332 3.69 23.33 -14.41
C GLU A 332 3.00 22.85 -13.13
N ARG A 333 2.08 21.86 -13.20
CA ARG A 333 1.33 21.38 -12.02
C ARG A 333 1.54 19.93 -11.61
N ALA A 334 2.43 19.19 -12.27
CA ALA A 334 3.06 18.03 -11.62
C ALA A 334 3.77 18.42 -10.30
N GLU A 335 4.08 19.72 -10.10
CA GLU A 335 4.48 20.32 -8.81
C GLU A 335 3.42 20.19 -7.70
N TYR A 336 2.13 20.18 -8.03
CA TYR A 336 1.06 20.35 -7.05
C TYR A 336 0.76 19.10 -6.22
N LEU A 337 0.93 17.90 -6.80
CA LEU A 337 0.85 16.63 -6.05
C LEU A 337 2.13 16.35 -5.23
N VAL A 338 3.15 17.21 -5.33
CA VAL A 338 4.44 17.01 -4.66
C VAL A 338 4.79 18.07 -3.62
N ARG A 339 4.05 19.18 -3.54
CA ARG A 339 4.13 20.11 -2.40
C ARG A 339 3.71 19.52 -1.05
N GLY A 340 3.36 18.23 -0.99
CA GLY A 340 3.20 17.49 0.26
C GLY A 340 4.50 17.26 1.04
N ILE A 341 5.69 17.25 0.42
CA ILE A 341 6.96 17.13 1.16
C ILE A 341 8.10 17.79 0.34
N GLY A 342 8.41 19.07 0.57
CA GLY A 342 9.76 19.60 0.32
C GLY A 342 10.01 20.56 -0.86
N GLY A 343 9.04 20.93 -1.70
CA GLY A 343 9.22 22.02 -2.68
C GLY A 343 10.22 21.76 -3.82
N GLU A 344 10.52 20.50 -4.12
CA GLU A 344 11.43 20.10 -5.22
C GLU A 344 10.76 20.21 -6.60
N THR A 345 11.53 20.46 -7.67
CA THR A 345 11.06 20.47 -9.08
C THR A 345 10.80 19.05 -9.60
N LYS A 346 9.98 18.85 -10.64
CA LYS A 346 9.74 17.52 -11.26
C LYS A 346 11.03 16.78 -11.58
N GLN A 347 12.02 17.47 -12.16
CA GLN A 347 13.33 16.88 -12.46
C GLN A 347 14.11 16.54 -11.19
N ALA A 348 14.14 17.44 -10.20
CA ALA A 348 14.75 17.15 -8.91
C ALA A 348 14.05 15.97 -8.21
N LEU A 349 12.74 15.79 -8.36
CA LEU A 349 11.95 14.69 -7.79
C LEU A 349 12.09 13.37 -8.52
N MET A 350 12.17 13.42 -9.85
CA MET A 350 12.51 12.27 -10.68
C MET A 350 13.95 11.82 -10.39
N GLN A 351 14.83 12.73 -9.96
CA GLN A 351 16.20 12.46 -9.56
C GLN A 351 16.38 12.14 -8.06
N SER A 352 15.53 12.66 -7.16
CA SER A 352 15.73 12.65 -5.70
C SER A 352 15.28 11.36 -5.03
N ARG A 353 14.45 10.54 -5.69
CA ARG A 353 13.97 9.28 -5.11
C ARG A 353 14.25 8.09 -6.01
N THR A 354 15.09 7.21 -5.49
CA THR A 354 15.44 5.94 -6.11
C THR A 354 14.19 5.07 -6.30
N PRO A 355 14.04 4.43 -7.48
CA PRO A 355 12.94 3.49 -7.71
C PRO A 355 12.99 2.37 -6.67
N LYS A 356 11.80 1.88 -6.29
CA LYS A 356 11.70 0.67 -5.47
C LYS A 356 11.78 -0.55 -6.38
N MET A 357 12.15 -1.70 -5.81
CA MET A 357 12.12 -2.98 -6.49
C MET A 357 10.87 -3.75 -6.07
N GLY A 358 10.14 -4.28 -7.03
CA GLY A 358 9.05 -5.23 -6.80
C GLY A 358 9.42 -6.63 -7.28
N LEU A 359 8.65 -7.62 -6.84
CA LEU A 359 8.70 -8.97 -7.40
C LEU A 359 7.78 -9.02 -8.63
N PRO A 360 8.31 -9.33 -9.84
CA PRO A 360 7.51 -9.37 -11.05
C PRO A 360 6.56 -10.56 -11.05
N GLU A 361 5.64 -10.55 -12.02
CA GLU A 361 4.78 -11.71 -12.28
C GLU A 361 5.61 -12.93 -12.68
N GLY A 362 5.19 -14.11 -12.22
CA GLY A 362 5.88 -15.37 -12.50
C GLY A 362 7.14 -15.63 -11.66
N PHE A 363 7.78 -14.61 -11.05
CA PHE A 363 9.03 -14.81 -10.30
C PHE A 363 8.94 -15.92 -9.24
N CYS A 364 7.84 -15.93 -8.47
CA CYS A 364 7.67 -16.94 -7.42
C CYS A 364 7.68 -18.39 -7.94
N ASN A 365 7.36 -18.64 -9.21
CA ASN A 365 7.47 -19.98 -9.77
C ASN A 365 8.93 -20.52 -9.80
N HIS A 366 9.91 -19.60 -9.83
CA HIS A 366 11.33 -19.90 -9.94
C HIS A 366 12.08 -19.87 -8.60
N VAL A 367 11.39 -19.53 -7.51
CA VAL A 367 11.98 -19.52 -6.17
C VAL A 367 12.29 -20.96 -5.75
N SER A 368 13.49 -21.17 -5.19
CA SER A 368 13.88 -22.46 -4.61
C SER A 368 12.84 -22.85 -3.55
N ASP A 369 12.21 -24.00 -3.70
CA ASP A 369 11.17 -24.41 -2.76
C ASP A 369 11.75 -25.18 -1.58
N VAL A 370 11.23 -24.89 -0.40
CA VAL A 370 11.55 -25.58 0.86
C VAL A 370 10.26 -25.64 1.64
N GLU A 371 9.85 -26.86 2.02
CA GLU A 371 8.64 -27.12 2.79
C GLU A 371 8.90 -26.87 4.27
N LEU A 372 7.90 -26.37 5.00
CA LEU A 372 8.03 -26.14 6.44
C LEU A 372 8.28 -27.45 7.20
N ASP A 373 7.62 -28.53 6.78
CA ASP A 373 7.67 -29.83 7.45
C ASP A 373 9.09 -30.43 7.40
N ASP A 374 9.79 -30.30 6.27
CA ASP A 374 11.21 -30.66 6.16
C ASP A 374 12.11 -29.92 7.17
N VAL A 375 11.77 -28.66 7.48
CA VAL A 375 12.50 -27.86 8.47
C VAL A 375 12.12 -28.29 9.89
N LEU A 376 10.83 -28.57 10.13
CA LEU A 376 10.35 -29.04 11.42
C LEU A 376 10.97 -30.37 11.82
N ASP A 377 11.21 -31.27 10.87
CA ASP A 377 11.86 -32.56 11.12
C ASP A 377 13.33 -32.43 11.55
N GLN A 378 13.99 -31.35 11.14
CA GLN A 378 15.39 -31.07 11.51
C GLN A 378 15.51 -30.37 12.87
N VAL A 379 14.43 -29.75 13.36
CA VAL A 379 14.40 -29.09 14.66
C VAL A 379 13.95 -30.09 15.71
N SER A 380 14.78 -30.38 16.71
CA SER A 380 14.44 -31.34 17.76
C SER A 380 13.08 -31.03 18.41
N SER A 381 12.21 -32.05 18.48
CA SER A 381 10.96 -32.01 19.24
C SER A 381 11.17 -32.15 20.76
N SER A 382 12.37 -32.56 21.19
CA SER A 382 12.64 -32.96 22.59
C SER A 382 12.86 -31.81 23.57
N VAL A 383 13.08 -30.59 23.08
CA VAL A 383 13.14 -29.38 23.90
C VAL A 383 12.19 -28.39 23.26
N PRO A 384 10.93 -28.29 23.73
CA PRO A 384 10.02 -27.27 23.27
C PRO A 384 10.71 -25.93 23.51
N PRO A 385 10.97 -25.13 22.48
CA PRO A 385 11.40 -23.76 22.71
C PRO A 385 10.34 -23.08 23.58
N ASP A 386 10.77 -22.15 24.42
CA ASP A 386 9.95 -21.50 25.45
C ASP A 386 8.96 -20.49 24.82
N PHE A 387 8.22 -20.94 23.81
CA PHE A 387 7.43 -20.15 22.86
C PHE A 387 6.20 -19.49 23.49
N PHE A 388 5.73 -20.02 24.62
CA PHE A 388 4.54 -19.55 25.31
C PHE A 388 4.82 -18.47 26.36
N ALA A 389 6.07 -18.33 26.83
CA ALA A 389 6.44 -17.40 27.89
C ALA A 389 6.18 -15.92 27.54
N HIS A 390 5.98 -15.62 26.25
CA HIS A 390 5.73 -14.26 25.73
C HIS A 390 4.51 -14.16 24.79
N ALA A 391 3.68 -15.20 24.70
CA ALA A 391 2.43 -15.15 23.93
C ALA A 391 1.33 -14.39 24.73
N THR A 392 1.53 -13.10 24.98
CA THR A 392 0.49 -12.24 25.53
C THR A 392 -0.63 -12.04 24.50
N VAL A 393 -1.87 -12.24 24.96
CA VAL A 393 -3.15 -12.10 24.25
C VAL A 393 -3.29 -10.79 23.49
#